data_AF-A0A5B6YZU1-F1
#
_entry.id   AF-A0A5B6YZU1-F1
#
_cell.length_a   1.000
_cell.length_b   1.000
_cell.length_c   1.000
_cell.angle_alpha   90.00
_cell.angle_beta   90.00
_cell.angle_gamma   90.00
#
_symmetry.space_group_name_H-M   'P 1'
#
loop_
_entity.id
_entity.type
_entity.pdbx_description
1 polymer ?
#
loop_
_entity_poly.entity_id
_entity_poly.type
_entity_poly.pdbx_seq_one_letter_code
_entity_poly.pdbx_strand_id
1 'polypeptide(L)'
;MVFSSNPLSLSVPEPAFESWLRDSGYLEILDQRTSDLHRLTSSSTSTPSSSDHRHTATSTNSATTITNGFFLPAFSYLGTLLSLFTLNPFAKLTTDDFSGETPSWTLAFIGFCDSYSFPSSPSQARLRVHENVKRYARNYASLFILFFACSLYQMPLALVGLISSLALWDLFRFCGDRWGLDRYPVILQSLVRIAQCATAIILFCSNVQMALFCALGVSYAVLILHASFRKLTPAKQPIRGRWK
;
A
#
# COMPACT_ATOMS: atom_id res chain seq x y z
N MET A 1 -3.37 3.40 -28.65
CA MET A 1 -3.11 4.79 -28.24
C MET A 1 -4.35 5.28 -27.51
N VAL A 2 -4.22 5.69 -26.23
CA VAL A 2 -5.36 5.97 -25.33
C VAL A 2 -5.68 7.49 -25.30
N PHE A 3 -5.31 8.26 -26.33
CA PHE A 3 -5.71 9.66 -26.43
C PHE A 3 -6.40 9.92 -27.75
N SER A 4 -7.67 10.33 -27.68
CA SER A 4 -8.29 11.13 -28.72
C SER A 4 -7.82 12.57 -28.49
N SER A 5 -6.69 12.93 -29.10
CA SER A 5 -6.11 14.26 -28.96
C SER A 5 -7.12 15.31 -29.42
N ASN A 6 -7.56 16.20 -28.51
CA ASN A 6 -8.24 17.41 -28.92
C ASN A 6 -7.17 18.31 -29.55
N PRO A 7 -7.24 18.64 -30.86
CA PRO A 7 -6.21 19.42 -31.54
C PRO A 7 -6.04 20.85 -30.98
N LEU A 8 -6.95 21.30 -30.09
CA LEU A 8 -6.90 22.60 -29.44
C LEU A 8 -6.46 22.55 -27.97
N SER A 9 -6.22 21.37 -27.38
CA SER A 9 -5.75 21.29 -25.99
C SER A 9 -4.24 21.49 -25.91
N LEU A 10 -3.81 22.57 -25.25
CA LEU A 10 -2.40 22.84 -24.95
C LEU A 10 -1.87 22.08 -23.72
N SER A 11 -2.74 21.38 -22.99
CA SER A 11 -2.39 20.56 -21.85
C SER A 11 -2.89 19.14 -22.01
N VAL A 12 -2.12 18.19 -21.47
CA VAL A 12 -2.52 16.79 -21.37
C VAL A 12 -3.17 16.60 -19.99
N PRO A 13 -4.37 15.98 -19.90
CA PRO A 13 -4.95 15.66 -18.60
C PRO A 13 -4.00 14.79 -17.77
N GLU A 14 -3.89 15.05 -16.47
CA GLU A 14 -3.03 14.26 -15.56
C GLU A 14 -3.22 12.73 -15.67
N PRO A 15 -4.45 12.16 -15.70
CA PRO A 15 -4.61 10.71 -15.83
C PRO A 15 -4.13 10.17 -17.18
N ALA A 16 -4.20 11.01 -18.23
CA ALA A 16 -3.69 10.71 -19.55
C ALA A 16 -2.15 10.68 -19.54
N PHE A 17 -1.52 11.68 -18.94
CA PHE A 17 -0.08 11.71 -18.81
C PHE A 17 0.46 10.53 -17.98
N GLU A 18 -0.18 10.21 -16.85
CA GLU A 18 0.24 9.09 -16.00
C GLU A 18 0.07 7.72 -16.66
N SER A 19 -1.03 7.51 -17.40
CA SER A 19 -1.21 6.28 -18.17
C SER A 19 -0.16 6.16 -19.26
N TRP A 20 0.17 7.24 -19.95
CA TRP A 20 1.27 7.26 -20.92
C TRP A 20 2.64 6.94 -20.28
N LEU A 21 2.94 7.50 -19.11
CA LEU A 21 4.18 7.20 -18.37
C LEU A 21 4.28 5.72 -17.99
N ARG A 22 3.16 5.13 -17.55
CA ARG A 22 3.05 3.70 -17.20
C ARG A 22 3.21 2.81 -18.43
N ASP A 23 2.51 3.14 -19.52
CA ASP A 23 2.52 2.34 -20.76
C ASP A 23 3.87 2.40 -21.47
N SER A 24 4.57 3.53 -21.37
CA SER A 24 5.89 3.75 -21.99
C SER A 24 7.04 3.18 -21.15
N GLY A 25 6.79 2.73 -19.92
CA GLY A 25 7.82 2.22 -19.02
C GLY A 25 8.74 3.30 -18.43
N TYR A 26 8.32 4.57 -18.43
CA TYR A 26 9.14 5.68 -17.93
C TYR A 26 9.23 5.71 -16.41
N LEU A 27 8.21 5.22 -15.70
CA LEU A 27 8.21 5.20 -14.23
C LEU A 27 9.32 4.30 -13.69
N GLU A 28 9.61 3.19 -14.36
CA GLU A 28 10.69 2.25 -14.05
C GLU A 28 12.07 2.89 -14.27
N ILE A 29 12.22 3.66 -15.37
CA ILE A 29 13.46 4.39 -15.65
C ILE A 29 13.70 5.44 -14.56
N LEU A 30 12.66 6.16 -14.15
CA LEU A 30 12.74 7.12 -13.05
C LEU A 30 13.12 6.44 -11.73
N ASP A 31 12.49 5.30 -11.41
CA ASP A 31 12.80 4.50 -10.22
C ASP A 31 14.28 4.07 -10.21
N GLN A 32 14.76 3.51 -11.32
CA GLN A 32 16.14 3.03 -11.46
C GLN A 32 17.14 4.19 -11.38
N ARG A 33 16.90 5.29 -12.11
CA ARG A 33 17.78 6.48 -12.09
C ARG A 33 17.86 7.12 -10.71
N THR A 34 16.75 7.16 -9.97
CA THR A 34 16.74 7.71 -8.60
C THR A 34 17.59 6.85 -7.67
N SER A 35 17.50 5.53 -7.78
CA SER A 35 18.35 4.62 -7.01
C SER A 35 19.82 4.72 -7.40
N ASP A 36 20.15 4.80 -8.69
CA ASP A 36 21.53 4.90 -9.16
C ASP A 36 22.18 6.21 -8.74
N LEU A 37 21.45 7.33 -8.85
CA LEU A 37 21.93 8.65 -8.40
C LEU A 37 22.25 8.64 -6.90
N HIS A 38 21.36 8.09 -6.08
CA HIS A 38 21.59 8.04 -4.63
C HIS A 38 22.77 7.12 -4.26
N ARG A 39 22.97 6.02 -4.99
CA ARG A 39 24.12 5.13 -4.81
C ARG A 39 25.43 5.87 -5.12
N LEU A 40 25.48 6.63 -6.21
CA LEU A 40 26.65 7.42 -6.59
C LEU A 40 26.97 8.49 -5.53
N THR A 41 25.96 9.24 -5.07
CA THR A 41 26.10 10.23 -4.00
C THR A 41 26.58 9.62 -2.68
N SER A 42 26.12 8.41 -2.35
CA SER A 42 26.53 7.69 -1.13
C SER A 42 27.96 7.14 -1.24
N SER A 43 28.44 6.83 -2.45
CA SER A 43 29.81 6.38 -2.68
C SER A 43 30.83 7.53 -2.76
N SER A 44 30.41 8.74 -3.15
CA SER A 44 31.29 9.92 -3.15
C SER A 44 31.63 10.45 -1.75
N THR A 45 30.89 10.05 -0.72
CA THR A 45 31.17 10.38 0.69
C THR A 45 32.17 9.44 1.36
N SER A 46 32.64 8.39 0.67
CA SER A 46 33.73 7.52 1.11
C SER A 46 34.96 7.72 0.22
N THR A 47 35.66 8.84 0.40
CA THR A 47 37.03 8.99 -0.14
C THR A 47 37.97 8.03 0.60
N PRO A 48 38.69 7.12 -0.08
CA PRO A 48 39.87 6.52 0.51
C PRO A 48 40.94 7.60 0.51
N SER A 49 41.35 8.07 1.70
CA SER A 49 42.57 8.87 1.84
C SER A 49 43.77 8.00 1.50
N SER A 50 44.12 7.95 0.22
CA SER A 50 45.40 7.45 -0.26
C SER A 50 46.53 8.33 0.29
N SER A 51 47.46 7.65 0.94
CA SER A 51 48.67 8.08 1.65
C SER A 51 49.55 9.10 0.90
N ASP A 52 50.03 10.13 1.62
CA ASP A 52 51.46 10.32 1.93
C ASP A 52 51.73 11.61 2.72
N HIS A 53 52.15 11.48 3.99
CA HIS A 53 53.43 12.00 4.53
C HIS A 53 53.49 11.89 6.07
N ARG A 54 54.64 11.39 6.56
CA ARG A 54 55.06 11.32 7.97
C ARG A 54 54.96 12.67 8.70
N HIS A 55 54.53 12.68 9.97
CA HIS A 55 55.38 12.97 11.14
C HIS A 55 54.59 13.11 12.46
N THR A 56 55.13 12.46 13.51
CA THR A 56 55.04 12.74 14.98
C THR A 56 53.73 12.60 15.74
N ALA A 57 53.81 11.79 16.80
CA ALA A 57 52.77 11.47 17.76
C ALA A 57 52.45 12.62 18.71
N THR A 58 51.16 12.88 18.91
CA THR A 58 50.62 13.51 20.13
C THR A 58 49.34 12.78 20.53
N SER A 59 49.40 12.06 21.65
CA SER A 59 48.27 11.40 22.28
C SER A 59 47.17 12.40 22.60
N THR A 60 46.01 12.24 21.96
CA THR A 60 44.80 12.97 22.32
C THR A 60 43.61 12.02 22.28
N ASN A 61 43.04 11.78 23.45
CA ASN A 61 41.79 11.09 23.79
C ASN A 61 40.98 10.51 22.62
N SER A 62 41.09 9.20 22.43
CA SER A 62 40.18 8.38 21.63
C SER A 62 38.83 8.20 22.36
N ALA A 63 38.06 9.28 22.46
CA ALA A 63 36.66 9.22 22.89
C ALA A 63 35.78 8.92 21.67
N THR A 64 35.24 7.70 21.63
CA THR A 64 33.95 7.34 20.99
C THR A 64 33.71 7.86 19.55
N THR A 65 34.35 7.26 18.55
CA THR A 65 33.96 7.40 17.12
C THR A 65 33.75 6.03 16.47
N ILE A 66 32.94 5.16 17.10
CA ILE A 66 32.62 3.84 16.54
C ILE A 66 31.10 3.64 16.38
N THR A 67 30.26 4.48 16.99
CA THR A 67 28.79 4.32 16.90
C THR A 67 28.15 5.12 15.77
N ASN A 68 28.74 6.22 15.31
CA ASN A 68 28.02 7.15 14.41
C ASN A 68 27.87 6.70 12.95
N GLY A 69 28.67 5.73 12.47
CA GLY A 69 28.66 5.34 11.04
C GLY A 69 27.48 4.46 10.61
N PHE A 70 26.96 3.62 11.51
CA PHE A 70 25.88 2.67 11.18
C PHE A 70 24.47 3.25 11.37
N PHE A 71 24.30 4.17 12.33
CA PHE A 71 22.99 4.74 12.65
C PHE A 71 22.53 5.84 11.67
N LEU A 72 23.45 6.55 11.03
CA LEU A 72 23.12 7.60 10.03
C LEU A 72 22.27 7.08 8.85
N PRO A 73 22.65 5.98 8.14
CA PRO A 73 21.81 5.44 7.08
C PRO A 73 20.53 4.78 7.62
N ALA A 74 20.58 4.14 8.80
CA ALA A 74 19.38 3.55 9.40
C ALA A 74 18.31 4.61 9.73
N PHE A 75 18.72 5.79 10.20
CA PHE A 75 17.81 6.88 10.52
C PHE A 75 17.22 7.53 9.26
N SER A 76 17.97 7.64 8.16
CA SER A 76 17.43 8.15 6.89
C SER A 76 16.45 7.16 6.24
N TYR A 77 16.73 5.87 6.34
CA TYR A 77 15.81 4.80 5.94
C TYR A 77 14.53 4.80 6.78
N LEU A 78 14.65 4.96 8.11
CA LEU A 78 13.50 5.07 9.00
C LEU A 78 12.68 6.35 8.70
N GLY A 79 13.34 7.48 8.47
CA GLY A 79 12.68 8.73 8.07
C GLY A 79 11.94 8.60 6.72
N THR A 80 12.51 7.83 5.79
CA THR A 80 11.85 7.52 4.51
C THR A 80 10.57 6.72 4.72
N LEU A 81 10.59 5.68 5.56
CA LEU A 81 9.38 4.93 5.90
C LEU A 81 8.39 5.78 6.69
N LEU A 82 8.87 6.61 7.62
CA LEU A 82 8.01 7.48 8.43
C LEU A 82 7.28 8.51 7.56
N SER A 83 7.91 8.97 6.47
CA SER A 83 7.27 9.87 5.51
C SER A 83 6.01 9.28 4.88
N LEU A 84 5.89 7.95 4.79
CA LEU A 84 4.73 7.27 4.22
C LEU A 84 3.49 7.35 5.11
N PHE A 85 3.62 7.67 6.41
CA PHE A 85 2.46 7.91 7.26
C PHE A 85 1.71 9.20 6.88
N THR A 86 2.38 10.15 6.22
CA THR A 86 1.74 11.37 5.70
C THR A 86 1.12 11.17 4.30
N LEU A 87 1.31 9.99 3.71
CA LEU A 87 0.81 9.66 2.38
C LEU A 87 -0.62 9.14 2.46
N ASN A 88 -1.47 9.53 1.50
CA ASN A 88 -2.69 8.79 1.21
C ASN A 88 -2.42 7.77 0.09
N PRO A 89 -2.18 6.48 0.40
CA PRO A 89 -1.85 5.47 -0.61
C PRO A 89 -3.01 5.18 -1.57
N PHE A 90 -4.24 5.57 -1.20
CA PHE A 90 -5.45 5.32 -1.97
C PHE A 90 -5.85 6.48 -2.88
N ALA A 91 -5.11 7.59 -2.87
CA ALA A 91 -5.46 8.81 -3.61
C ALA A 91 -5.61 8.62 -5.13
N LYS A 92 -4.92 7.61 -5.70
CA LYS A 92 -4.92 7.30 -7.14
C LYS A 92 -5.70 6.03 -7.50
N LEU A 93 -6.37 5.40 -6.53
CA LEU A 93 -7.14 4.19 -6.78
C LEU A 93 -8.48 4.54 -7.41
N THR A 94 -8.82 3.79 -8.45
CA THR A 94 -10.09 3.89 -9.16
C THR A 94 -10.82 2.55 -9.10
N THR A 95 -12.11 2.53 -9.44
CA THR A 95 -12.89 1.28 -9.48
C THR A 95 -12.38 0.30 -10.54
N ASP A 96 -11.77 0.82 -11.61
CA ASP A 96 -11.22 0.01 -12.70
C ASP A 96 -10.02 -0.85 -12.26
N ASP A 97 -9.30 -0.40 -11.22
CA ASP A 97 -8.17 -1.15 -10.65
C ASP A 97 -8.61 -2.42 -9.92
N PHE A 98 -9.90 -2.52 -9.57
CA PHE A 98 -10.49 -3.72 -8.99
C PHE A 98 -11.17 -4.63 -10.01
N SER A 99 -11.47 -4.13 -11.22
CA SER A 99 -12.15 -4.89 -12.28
C SER A 99 -11.20 -5.59 -13.25
N GLY A 100 -9.93 -5.14 -13.33
CA GLY A 100 -8.90 -5.74 -14.18
C GLY A 100 -8.43 -7.14 -13.76
N GLU A 101 -7.58 -7.77 -14.58
CA GLU A 101 -6.98 -9.08 -14.28
C GLU A 101 -6.12 -9.03 -13.01
N THR A 102 -6.33 -9.98 -12.10
CA THR A 102 -5.53 -10.07 -10.87
C THR A 102 -4.12 -10.58 -11.18
N PRO A 103 -3.05 -9.84 -10.85
CA PRO A 103 -1.69 -10.36 -10.99
C PRO A 103 -1.47 -11.61 -10.13
N SER A 104 -0.74 -12.59 -10.65
CA SER A 104 -0.45 -13.84 -9.94
C SER A 104 0.20 -13.60 -8.57
N TRP A 105 -0.21 -14.37 -7.56
CA TRP A 105 0.26 -14.22 -6.19
C TRP A 105 1.75 -14.52 -6.03
N THR A 106 2.21 -15.65 -6.58
CA THR A 106 3.58 -16.13 -6.38
C THR A 106 4.58 -15.40 -7.26
N LEU A 107 4.30 -15.28 -8.56
CA LEU A 107 5.26 -14.76 -9.52
C LEU A 107 5.22 -13.23 -9.65
N ALA A 108 4.03 -12.61 -9.63
CA ALA A 108 3.88 -11.18 -9.84
C ALA A 108 3.79 -10.38 -8.54
N PHE A 109 2.99 -10.81 -7.57
CA PHE A 109 2.79 -10.10 -6.31
C PHE A 109 3.99 -10.31 -5.36
N ILE A 110 4.20 -11.54 -4.88
CA ILE A 110 5.35 -11.88 -4.03
C ILE A 110 6.64 -11.80 -4.84
N GLY A 111 6.71 -12.44 -6.01
CA GLY A 111 7.88 -12.45 -6.89
C GLY A 111 9.17 -12.97 -6.24
N PHE A 112 10.30 -12.63 -6.87
CA PHE A 112 11.64 -13.03 -6.41
C PHE A 112 12.31 -11.91 -5.61
N CYS A 113 13.34 -12.25 -4.83
CA CYS A 113 14.10 -11.28 -4.01
C CYS A 113 14.62 -10.08 -4.84
N ASP A 114 15.01 -10.31 -6.09
CA ASP A 114 15.52 -9.26 -6.98
C ASP A 114 14.48 -8.18 -7.34
N SER A 115 13.19 -8.49 -7.16
CA SER A 115 12.08 -7.57 -7.40
C SER A 115 11.89 -6.55 -6.26
N TYR A 116 12.65 -6.68 -5.17
CA TYR A 116 12.63 -5.77 -4.04
C TYR A 116 13.89 -4.93 -3.97
N SER A 117 13.77 -3.69 -3.51
CA SER A 117 14.88 -2.90 -3.02
C SER A 117 14.40 -1.85 -2.02
N PHE A 118 15.30 -1.42 -1.15
CA PHE A 118 15.01 -0.30 -0.27
C PHE A 118 14.87 1.00 -1.09
N PRO A 119 13.82 1.82 -0.88
CA PRO A 119 13.68 3.09 -1.59
C PRO A 119 14.76 4.07 -1.14
N SER A 120 15.41 4.72 -2.10
CA SER A 120 16.51 5.64 -1.85
C SER A 120 16.05 7.03 -1.39
N SER A 121 14.77 7.35 -1.54
CA SER A 121 14.20 8.64 -1.10
C SER A 121 12.71 8.53 -0.76
N PRO A 122 12.17 9.47 0.05
CA PRO A 122 10.73 9.59 0.32
C PRO A 122 9.87 9.70 -0.94
N SER A 123 10.30 10.48 -1.93
CA SER A 123 9.58 10.65 -3.20
C SER A 123 9.52 9.35 -3.98
N GLN A 124 10.62 8.60 -4.05
CA GLN A 124 10.67 7.28 -4.66
C GLN A 124 9.77 6.28 -3.92
N ALA A 125 9.81 6.25 -2.59
CA ALA A 125 8.94 5.39 -1.79
C ALA A 125 7.46 5.69 -2.06
N ARG A 126 7.08 6.97 -2.09
CA ARG A 126 5.71 7.42 -2.40
C ARG A 126 5.29 7.00 -3.81
N LEU A 127 6.16 7.17 -4.81
CA LEU A 127 5.90 6.76 -6.19
C LEU A 127 5.66 5.25 -6.31
N ARG A 128 6.53 4.45 -5.67
CA ARG A 128 6.36 3.00 -5.58
C ARG A 128 5.06 2.60 -4.90
N VAL A 129 4.70 3.25 -3.79
CA VAL A 129 3.46 2.95 -3.08
C VAL A 129 2.24 3.18 -3.97
N HIS A 130 2.10 4.35 -4.59
CA HIS A 130 0.91 4.63 -5.42
C HIS A 130 0.78 3.64 -6.58
N GLU A 131 1.89 3.34 -7.26
CA GLU A 131 1.85 2.48 -8.43
C GLU A 131 1.63 1.00 -8.07
N ASN A 132 2.31 0.50 -7.03
CA ASN A 132 2.11 -0.88 -6.58
C ASN A 132 0.74 -1.10 -5.94
N VAL A 133 0.22 -0.14 -5.17
CA VAL A 133 -1.13 -0.24 -4.59
C VAL A 133 -2.18 -0.29 -5.69
N LYS A 134 -2.03 0.53 -6.74
CA LYS A 134 -2.89 0.47 -7.92
C LYS A 134 -2.80 -0.89 -8.63
N ARG A 135 -1.58 -1.33 -8.95
CA ARG A 135 -1.33 -2.57 -9.69
C ARG A 135 -1.80 -3.82 -8.97
N TYR A 136 -1.68 -3.87 -7.65
CA TYR A 136 -2.01 -5.03 -6.83
C TYR A 136 -3.23 -4.83 -5.95
N ALA A 137 -4.11 -3.88 -6.30
CA ALA A 137 -5.28 -3.50 -5.50
C ALA A 137 -6.11 -4.72 -5.05
N ARG A 138 -6.40 -5.65 -5.97
CA ARG A 138 -7.13 -6.90 -5.68
C ARG A 138 -6.38 -7.83 -4.71
N ASN A 139 -5.06 -7.99 -4.87
CA ASN A 139 -4.25 -8.83 -3.98
C ASN A 139 -4.20 -8.24 -2.56
N TYR A 140 -4.09 -6.91 -2.44
CA TYR A 140 -4.16 -6.24 -1.15
C TYR A 140 -5.55 -6.35 -0.50
N ALA A 141 -6.62 -6.23 -1.27
CA ALA A 141 -7.98 -6.46 -0.77
C ALA A 141 -8.16 -7.90 -0.27
N SER A 142 -7.66 -8.89 -1.01
CA SER A 142 -7.66 -10.29 -0.59
C SER A 142 -6.81 -10.55 0.66
N LEU A 143 -5.63 -9.92 0.80
CA LEU A 143 -4.84 -9.97 2.03
C LEU A 143 -5.60 -9.39 3.22
N PHE A 144 -6.27 -8.25 3.04
CA PHE A 144 -7.10 -7.66 4.08
C PHE A 144 -8.21 -8.62 4.54
N ILE A 145 -8.92 -9.24 3.59
CA ILE A 145 -9.97 -10.23 3.88
C ILE A 145 -9.36 -11.43 4.63
N LEU A 146 -8.19 -11.92 4.20
CA LEU A 146 -7.50 -13.01 4.87
C LEU A 146 -7.13 -12.66 6.31
N PHE A 147 -6.50 -11.51 6.55
CA PHE A 147 -6.15 -11.07 7.91
C PHE A 147 -7.38 -10.79 8.77
N PHE A 148 -8.45 -10.29 8.18
CA PHE A 148 -9.73 -10.13 8.86
C PHE A 148 -10.34 -11.48 9.26
N ALA A 149 -10.35 -12.46 8.36
CA ALA A 149 -10.79 -13.82 8.66
C ALA A 149 -9.93 -14.48 9.77
N CYS A 150 -8.60 -14.33 9.70
CA CYS A 150 -7.69 -14.80 10.75
C CYS A 150 -7.96 -14.10 12.09
N SER A 151 -8.22 -12.80 12.10
CA SER A 151 -8.54 -12.03 13.31
C SER A 151 -9.86 -12.49 13.92
N LEU A 152 -10.88 -12.72 13.09
CA LEU A 152 -12.17 -13.28 13.54
C LEU A 152 -12.01 -14.70 14.09
N TYR A 153 -11.17 -15.53 13.48
CA TYR A 153 -10.91 -16.88 13.98
C TYR A 153 -10.28 -16.87 15.38
N GLN A 154 -9.39 -15.93 15.66
CA GLN A 154 -8.79 -15.75 17.00
C GLN A 154 -9.76 -15.14 18.01
N MET A 155 -10.83 -14.47 17.55
CA MET A 155 -11.81 -13.77 18.39
C MET A 155 -13.22 -14.35 18.17
N PRO A 156 -13.55 -15.51 18.78
CA PRO A 156 -14.82 -16.20 18.51
C PRO A 156 -16.06 -15.38 18.89
N LEU A 157 -15.97 -14.53 19.93
CA LEU A 157 -17.05 -13.60 20.27
C LEU A 157 -17.31 -12.58 19.17
N ALA A 158 -16.27 -12.06 18.51
CA ALA A 158 -16.41 -11.14 17.38
C ALA A 158 -17.05 -11.85 16.18
N LEU A 159 -16.68 -13.10 15.93
CA LEU A 159 -17.30 -13.91 14.89
C LEU A 159 -18.81 -14.10 15.15
N VAL A 160 -19.19 -14.50 16.38
CA VAL A 160 -20.60 -14.64 16.77
C VAL A 160 -21.34 -13.30 16.66
N GLY A 161 -20.73 -12.21 17.09
CA GLY A 161 -21.30 -10.87 16.95
C GLY A 161 -21.56 -10.47 15.51
N LEU A 162 -20.61 -10.75 14.60
CA LEU A 162 -20.76 -10.48 13.18
C LEU A 162 -21.87 -11.34 12.57
N ILE A 163 -21.89 -12.64 12.85
CA ILE A 163 -22.96 -13.55 12.38
C ILE A 163 -24.32 -13.13 12.92
N SER A 164 -24.40 -12.79 14.21
CA SER A 164 -25.62 -12.30 14.86
C SER A 164 -26.13 -11.00 14.21
N SER A 165 -25.23 -10.08 13.86
CA SER A 165 -25.61 -8.85 13.15
C SER A 165 -26.18 -9.12 11.76
N LEU A 166 -25.61 -10.07 11.02
CA LEU A 166 -26.14 -10.48 9.71
C LEU A 166 -27.51 -11.14 9.85
N ALA A 167 -27.64 -12.08 10.80
CA ALA A 167 -28.90 -12.75 11.09
C ALA A 167 -30.00 -11.77 11.54
N LEU A 168 -29.66 -10.74 12.32
CA LEU A 168 -30.58 -9.68 12.72
C LEU A 168 -31.11 -8.92 11.49
N TRP A 169 -30.25 -8.58 10.53
CA TRP A 169 -30.65 -7.90 9.31
C TRP A 169 -31.48 -8.79 8.37
N ASP A 170 -31.13 -10.06 8.25
CA ASP A 170 -31.92 -11.03 7.46
C ASP A 170 -33.31 -11.23 8.08
N LEU A 171 -33.40 -11.35 9.40
CA LEU A 171 -34.66 -11.44 10.12
C LEU A 171 -35.48 -10.15 9.97
N PHE A 172 -34.83 -8.98 10.08
CA PHE A 172 -35.49 -7.70 9.87
C PHE A 172 -36.08 -7.59 8.47
N ARG A 173 -35.32 -7.98 7.43
CA ARG A 173 -35.79 -8.01 6.05
C ARG A 173 -36.98 -8.95 5.88
N PHE A 174 -36.88 -10.18 6.40
CA PHE A 174 -37.97 -11.16 6.34
C PHE A 174 -39.25 -10.65 7.01
N CYS A 175 -39.14 -10.01 8.17
CA CYS A 175 -40.26 -9.39 8.85
C CYS A 175 -40.82 -8.20 8.03
N GLY A 176 -39.95 -7.35 7.48
CA GLY A 176 -40.35 -6.23 6.62
C GLY A 176 -41.22 -6.70 5.44
N ASP A 177 -40.75 -7.72 4.73
CA ASP A 177 -41.44 -8.31 3.57
C ASP A 177 -42.76 -8.97 3.99
N ARG A 178 -42.76 -9.74 5.10
CA ARG A 178 -43.96 -10.46 5.57
C ARG A 178 -45.09 -9.55 6.03
N TRP A 179 -44.77 -8.42 6.67
CA TRP A 179 -45.77 -7.48 7.17
C TRP A 179 -46.07 -6.32 6.21
N GLY A 180 -45.40 -6.24 5.05
CA GLY A 180 -45.62 -5.19 4.06
C GLY A 180 -45.28 -3.79 4.59
N LEU A 181 -44.20 -3.68 5.38
CA LEU A 181 -43.81 -2.42 6.04
C LEU A 181 -43.51 -1.28 5.07
N ASP A 182 -43.27 -1.57 3.79
CA ASP A 182 -43.07 -0.59 2.73
C ASP A 182 -44.23 0.41 2.59
N ARG A 183 -45.44 0.02 3.03
CA ARG A 183 -46.64 0.87 2.99
C ARG A 183 -46.62 1.98 4.06
N TYR A 184 -45.72 1.89 5.05
CA TYR A 184 -45.63 2.80 6.19
C TYR A 184 -44.20 3.34 6.37
N PRO A 185 -43.80 4.39 5.64
CA PRO A 185 -42.41 4.85 5.58
C PRO A 185 -41.86 5.32 6.94
N VAL A 186 -42.70 5.91 7.79
CA VAL A 186 -42.28 6.40 9.13
C VAL A 186 -41.96 5.23 10.07
N ILE A 187 -42.76 4.16 10.03
CA ILE A 187 -42.56 2.96 10.86
C ILE A 187 -41.33 2.19 10.39
N LEU A 188 -41.14 2.07 9.07
CA LEU A 188 -39.96 1.45 8.50
C LEU A 188 -38.69 2.20 8.93
N GLN A 189 -38.70 3.53 8.84
CA GLN A 189 -37.55 4.35 9.23
C GLN A 189 -37.22 4.24 10.73
N SER A 190 -38.22 4.20 11.61
CA SER A 190 -38.00 4.03 13.05
C SER A 190 -37.47 2.64 13.39
N LEU A 191 -37.96 1.59 12.74
CA LEU A 191 -37.44 0.23 12.95
C LEU A 191 -36.02 0.05 12.39
N VAL A 192 -35.70 0.65 11.24
CA VAL A 192 -34.33 0.67 10.71
C VAL A 192 -33.38 1.33 11.71
N ARG A 193 -33.78 2.45 12.34
CA ARG A 193 -32.99 3.09 13.41
C ARG A 193 -32.79 2.16 14.60
N ILE A 194 -33.84 1.47 15.06
CA ILE A 194 -33.76 0.52 16.17
C ILE A 194 -32.82 -0.65 15.82
N ALA A 195 -32.95 -1.22 14.61
CA ALA A 195 -32.10 -2.30 14.12
C ALA A 195 -30.63 -1.86 13.99
N GLN A 196 -30.37 -0.62 13.54
CA GLN A 196 -29.03 -0.03 13.54
C GLN A 196 -28.45 0.11 14.95
N CYS A 197 -29.24 0.61 15.91
CA CYS A 197 -28.81 0.70 17.32
C CYS A 197 -28.50 -0.69 17.90
N ALA A 198 -29.37 -1.68 17.68
CA ALA A 198 -29.15 -3.05 18.12
C ALA A 198 -27.89 -3.65 17.48
N THR A 199 -27.68 -3.44 16.18
CA THR A 199 -26.47 -3.85 15.46
C THR A 199 -25.22 -3.22 16.10
N ALA A 200 -25.24 -1.91 16.36
CA ALA A 200 -24.12 -1.22 16.98
C ALA A 200 -23.77 -1.78 18.37
N ILE A 201 -24.79 -2.07 19.20
CA ILE A 201 -24.61 -2.68 20.52
C ILE A 201 -23.99 -4.07 20.38
N ILE A 202 -24.49 -4.91 19.48
CA ILE A 202 -23.96 -6.25 19.23
C ILE A 202 -22.48 -6.18 18.82
N LEU A 203 -22.15 -5.31 17.85
CA LEU A 203 -20.78 -5.17 17.35
C LEU A 203 -19.82 -4.66 18.43
N PHE A 204 -20.28 -3.74 19.29
CA PHE A 204 -19.51 -3.20 20.40
C PHE A 204 -19.27 -4.26 21.49
N CYS A 205 -20.32 -4.90 21.99
CA CYS A 205 -20.22 -5.94 23.02
C CYS A 205 -19.41 -7.17 22.55
N SER A 206 -19.43 -7.47 21.25
CA SER A 206 -18.72 -8.60 20.67
C SER A 206 -17.26 -8.30 20.32
N ASN A 207 -16.76 -7.08 20.56
CA ASN A 207 -15.40 -6.65 20.22
C ASN A 207 -15.03 -6.77 18.73
N VAL A 208 -16.01 -6.70 17.81
CA VAL A 208 -15.74 -6.77 16.35
C VAL A 208 -14.82 -5.63 15.91
N GLN A 209 -14.91 -4.48 16.57
CA GLN A 209 -14.05 -3.32 16.33
C GLN A 209 -12.57 -3.66 16.51
N MET A 210 -12.22 -4.46 17.53
CA MET A 210 -10.83 -4.86 17.77
C MET A 210 -10.32 -5.80 16.67
N ALA A 211 -11.13 -6.77 16.25
CA ALA A 211 -10.79 -7.65 15.13
C ALA A 211 -10.58 -6.85 13.83
N LEU A 212 -11.44 -5.87 13.56
CA LEU A 212 -11.31 -4.97 12.42
C LEU A 212 -10.05 -4.10 12.53
N PHE A 213 -9.76 -3.54 13.70
CA PHE A 213 -8.58 -2.69 13.91
C PHE A 213 -7.27 -3.48 13.75
N CYS A 214 -7.20 -4.69 14.31
CA CYS A 214 -6.06 -5.60 14.12
C CYS A 214 -5.86 -5.94 12.65
N ALA A 215 -6.94 -6.35 11.97
CA ALA A 215 -6.89 -6.67 10.55
C ALA A 215 -6.44 -5.46 9.73
N LEU A 216 -7.04 -4.28 9.93
CA LEU A 216 -6.65 -3.06 9.23
C LEU A 216 -5.19 -2.69 9.48
N GLY A 217 -4.74 -2.72 10.74
CA GLY A 217 -3.37 -2.36 11.11
C GLY A 217 -2.33 -3.27 10.45
N VAL A 218 -2.51 -4.58 10.55
CA VAL A 218 -1.60 -5.57 9.95
C VAL A 218 -1.64 -5.47 8.42
N SER A 219 -2.83 -5.38 7.82
CA SER A 219 -2.99 -5.26 6.37
C SER A 219 -2.33 -4.00 5.83
N TYR A 220 -2.52 -2.87 6.51
CA TYR A 220 -1.93 -1.59 6.13
C TYR A 220 -0.41 -1.63 6.24
N ALA A 221 0.15 -2.19 7.32
CA ALA A 221 1.59 -2.34 7.49
C ALA A 221 2.19 -3.20 6.37
N VAL A 222 1.59 -4.36 6.09
CA VAL A 222 2.02 -5.25 4.99
C VAL A 222 1.91 -4.54 3.65
N LEU A 223 0.82 -3.82 3.40
CA LEU A 223 0.60 -3.06 2.17
C LEU A 223 1.70 -2.02 1.95
N ILE A 224 1.95 -1.17 2.95
CA ILE A 224 2.94 -0.09 2.85
C ILE A 224 4.36 -0.63 2.70
N LEU A 225 4.73 -1.67 3.46
CA LEU A 225 6.05 -2.29 3.36
C LEU A 225 6.23 -2.97 2.00
N HIS A 226 5.26 -3.79 1.58
CA HIS A 226 5.31 -4.45 0.28
C HIS A 226 5.36 -3.42 -0.86
N ALA A 227 4.48 -2.42 -0.84
CA ALA A 227 4.36 -1.44 -1.92
C ALA A 227 5.57 -0.51 -2.04
N SER A 228 6.23 -0.18 -0.92
CA SER A 228 7.42 0.70 -0.92
C SER A 228 8.70 -0.03 -1.30
N PHE A 229 8.85 -1.30 -0.90
CA PHE A 229 10.03 -2.11 -1.24
C PHE A 229 9.94 -2.77 -2.61
N ARG A 230 8.74 -2.99 -3.15
CA ARG A 230 8.57 -3.55 -4.48
C ARG A 230 9.01 -2.53 -5.53
N LYS A 231 9.98 -2.92 -6.37
CA LYS A 231 10.40 -2.12 -7.53
C LYS A 231 9.26 -2.01 -8.53
N LEU A 232 9.24 -0.92 -9.28
CA LEU A 232 8.33 -0.81 -10.40
C LEU A 232 8.73 -1.82 -11.49
N THR A 233 7.77 -2.63 -11.91
CA THR A 233 7.96 -3.61 -12.97
C THR A 233 7.11 -3.22 -14.17
N PRO A 234 7.60 -3.38 -15.42
CA PRO A 234 6.84 -3.00 -16.61
C PRO A 234 5.46 -3.64 -16.63
N ALA A 235 4.42 -2.88 -16.98
CA ALA A 235 3.06 -3.40 -17.18
C ALA A 235 2.98 -4.35 -18.40
N LYS A 236 3.83 -4.11 -19.40
CA LYS A 236 4.07 -5.01 -20.53
C LYS A 236 5.53 -5.41 -20.52
N GLN A 237 5.83 -6.70 -20.42
CA GLN A 237 7.12 -7.15 -20.92
C GLN A 237 7.15 -6.82 -22.42
N PRO A 238 8.25 -6.27 -22.97
CA PRO A 238 8.41 -6.24 -24.41
C PRO A 238 8.23 -7.67 -24.89
N ILE A 239 7.33 -7.88 -25.86
CA ILE A 239 7.13 -9.17 -26.52
C ILE A 239 8.52 -9.60 -26.95
N ARG A 240 9.12 -10.54 -26.22
CA ARG A 240 10.45 -11.04 -26.50
C ARG A 240 10.36 -11.58 -27.91
N GLY A 241 11.06 -10.91 -28.83
CA GLY A 241 10.99 -11.15 -30.25
C GLY A 241 11.00 -12.65 -30.51
N ARG A 242 9.97 -13.11 -31.23
CA ARG A 242 9.95 -14.40 -31.89
C ARG A 242 11.16 -14.41 -32.84
N TRP A 243 12.27 -14.95 -32.37
CA TRP A 243 13.40 -15.28 -33.23
C TRP A 243 12.89 -16.31 -34.24
N LYS A 244 12.95 -15.94 -35.51
CA LYS A 244 12.81 -16.85 -36.65
C LYS A 244 14.05 -17.72 -36.74
#